data_AF-A0A3M2A4I6-F1
#
_entry.id   AF-A0A3M2A4I6-F1
#
_cell.length_a   1.000
_cell.length_b   1.000
_cell.length_c   1.000
_cell.angle_alpha   90.00
_cell.angle_beta   90.00
_cell.angle_gamma   90.00
#
_symmetry.space_group_name_H-M   'P 1'
#
loop_
_entity.id
_entity.type
_entity.pdbx_description
1 polymer ?
#
loop_
_entity_poly.entity_id
_entity_poly.type
_entity_poly.pdbx_seq_one_letter_code
_entity_poly.pdbx_strand_id
1 'polypeptide(L)'
;MAETRIYPAYTLNLSLFQDEAVTQVGTARMKEPFAVATTASMGAGLPKMPWYGTGDAYVRETRQKLEALRQKLRKEEAAARYGVRDAWFRLDRAAREEALYAGKVVGLSRAALDVATRGYEAGDVMFADVIGSYMGWLRAHLAAARKRADLGVAWAELAEAVGADFRGQNSEDRGQ
;
A
#
# COMPACT_ATOMS: atom_id res chain seq x y z
N MET A 1 -13.30 8.69 21.38
CA MET A 1 -14.00 9.93 20.98
C MET A 1 -15.51 9.75 20.76
N ALA A 2 -16.01 8.61 20.27
CA ALA A 2 -17.46 8.40 20.11
C ALA A 2 -18.19 8.19 21.45
N GLU A 3 -17.59 7.43 22.37
CA GLU A 3 -18.14 7.12 23.70
C GLU A 3 -18.31 8.37 24.58
N THR A 4 -17.46 9.39 24.38
CA THR A 4 -17.54 10.68 25.10
C THR A 4 -18.60 11.63 24.51
N ARG A 5 -19.17 11.32 23.34
CA ARG A 5 -20.16 12.16 22.64
C ARG A 5 -21.61 11.88 23.08
N ILE A 6 -21.81 10.85 23.89
CA ILE A 6 -23.08 10.53 24.56
C ILE A 6 -23.33 11.53 25.70
N TYR A 7 -22.26 12.08 26.27
CA TYR A 7 -22.35 13.15 27.26
C TYR A 7 -22.76 14.46 26.58
N PRO A 8 -23.58 15.30 27.25
CA PRO A 8 -23.86 16.64 26.75
C PRO A 8 -22.54 17.40 26.60
N ALA A 9 -22.37 18.07 25.46
CA ALA A 9 -21.26 18.99 25.30
C ALA A 9 -21.43 20.11 26.34
N TYR A 10 -20.45 20.28 27.23
CA TYR A 10 -20.40 21.43 28.11
C TYR A 10 -20.02 22.64 27.26
N THR A 11 -21.01 23.46 26.93
CA THR A 11 -20.76 24.80 26.41
C THR A 11 -20.56 25.70 27.60
N LEU A 12 -19.42 26.40 27.63
CA LEU A 12 -19.28 27.58 28.47
C LEU A 12 -20.27 28.60 27.89
N ASN A 13 -21.49 28.66 28.45
CA ASN A 13 -22.54 29.63 28.07
C ASN A 13 -22.10 31.06 28.44
N LEU A 14 -20.96 31.51 27.94
CA LEU A 14 -20.32 32.80 28.23
C LEU A 14 -20.99 33.97 27.48
N SER A 15 -22.10 33.73 26.78
CA SER A 15 -22.93 34.79 26.21
C SER A 15 -24.42 34.48 26.38
N LEU A 16 -24.96 34.76 27.57
CA LEU A 16 -26.40 34.91 27.80
C LEU A 16 -26.93 36.30 27.41
N PHE A 17 -26.04 37.20 26.98
CA PHE A 17 -26.40 38.49 26.41
C PHE A 17 -26.09 38.44 24.92
N GLN A 18 -27.12 38.15 24.11
CA GLN A 18 -27.17 38.76 22.79
C GLN A 18 -27.25 40.26 23.06
N ASP A 19 -26.21 40.99 22.68
CA ASP A 19 -26.29 42.44 22.52
C ASP A 19 -27.17 42.70 21.28
N GLU A 20 -28.48 42.47 21.44
CA GLU A 20 -29.47 42.99 20.52
C GLU A 20 -29.48 44.49 20.75
N ALA A 21 -28.66 45.20 19.98
CA ALA A 21 -28.75 46.64 19.86
C ALA A 21 -30.15 46.97 19.30
N VAL A 22 -31.09 47.27 20.19
CA VAL A 22 -32.40 47.81 19.83
C VAL A 22 -32.17 49.25 19.38
N THR A 23 -31.73 49.44 18.13
CA THR A 23 -31.78 50.74 17.46
C THR A 23 -33.20 50.95 16.94
N GLN A 24 -34.11 51.37 17.81
CA GLN A 24 -35.37 51.93 17.37
C GLN A 24 -35.69 53.19 18.18
N VAL A 25 -35.26 54.34 17.64
CA VAL A 25 -35.77 55.66 18.02
C VAL A 25 -36.99 55.96 17.14
N GLY A 26 -38.16 56.05 17.75
CA GLY A 26 -39.41 56.41 17.09
C GLY A 26 -40.65 55.94 17.87
N THR A 27 -41.62 56.82 18.06
CA THR A 27 -42.86 56.56 18.81
C THR A 27 -43.86 55.77 17.96
N ALA A 28 -43.97 54.45 18.17
CA ALA A 28 -45.24 53.68 18.10
C ALA A 28 -45.03 52.14 18.16
N ARG A 29 -44.73 51.59 19.34
CA ARG A 29 -45.31 50.32 19.86
C ARG A 29 -44.76 50.07 21.27
N MET A 30 -45.61 50.25 22.29
CA MET A 30 -45.29 49.82 23.65
C MET A 30 -45.35 48.29 23.68
N LYS A 31 -44.20 47.62 23.84
CA LYS A 31 -44.15 46.21 24.24
C LYS A 31 -44.49 46.17 25.73
N GLU A 32 -45.48 45.38 26.12
CA GLU A 32 -45.89 45.31 27.53
C GLU A 32 -44.71 44.89 28.41
N PRO A 33 -44.55 45.54 29.59
CA PRO A 33 -43.34 45.41 30.41
C PRO A 33 -43.17 44.05 31.11
N PHE A 34 -44.18 43.17 31.08
CA PHE A 34 -44.11 41.83 31.64
C PHE A 34 -44.94 40.83 30.85
N ALA A 35 -44.47 39.59 30.75
CA ALA A 35 -45.20 38.50 30.10
C ALA A 35 -46.38 38.05 30.99
N VAL A 36 -47.60 38.08 30.45
CA VAL A 36 -48.85 37.70 31.16
C VAL A 36 -49.05 36.17 31.22
N ALA A 37 -48.19 35.40 30.56
CA ALA A 37 -48.18 33.94 30.65
C ALA A 37 -46.84 33.46 31.21
N THR A 38 -46.88 32.79 32.35
CA THR A 38 -45.76 31.99 32.87
C THR A 38 -45.61 30.76 31.99
N THR A 39 -45.00 30.90 30.80
CA THR A 39 -44.44 29.72 30.13
C THR A 39 -43.36 29.17 31.05
N ALA A 40 -43.44 27.88 31.38
CA ALA A 40 -42.45 27.23 32.22
C ALA A 40 -41.06 27.54 31.65
N SER A 41 -40.32 28.41 32.32
CA SER A 41 -38.94 28.72 32.03
C SER A 41 -38.13 27.47 32.34
N MET A 42 -38.03 26.56 31.38
CA MET A 42 -36.95 25.58 31.38
C MET A 42 -35.68 26.39 31.21
N GLY A 43 -34.95 26.59 32.31
CA GLY A 43 -33.71 27.36 32.30
C GLY A 43 -32.81 26.92 31.16
N ALA A 44 -32.17 27.90 30.50
CA ALA A 44 -31.23 27.67 29.42
C ALA A 44 -30.11 26.72 29.91
N GLY A 45 -30.25 25.43 29.62
CA GLY A 45 -29.36 24.38 30.14
C GLY A 45 -30.00 23.02 30.38
N LEU A 46 -31.32 22.89 30.43
CA LEU A 46 -31.96 21.56 30.50
C LEU A 46 -32.02 20.90 29.11
N PRO A 47 -31.49 19.67 28.95
CA PRO A 47 -31.53 18.99 27.65
C PRO A 47 -32.97 18.70 27.25
N LYS A 48 -33.32 19.09 26.03
CA LYS A 48 -34.66 19.05 25.44
C LYS A 48 -35.22 17.62 25.25
N MET A 49 -34.43 16.57 25.48
CA MET A 49 -34.86 15.17 25.38
C MET A 49 -34.14 14.27 26.41
N PRO A 50 -34.85 13.58 27.33
CA PRO A 50 -34.27 12.66 28.32
C PRO A 50 -33.96 11.25 27.77
N TRP A 51 -34.14 11.00 26.47
CA TRP A 51 -34.07 9.66 25.90
C TRP A 51 -32.65 9.33 25.44
N TYR A 52 -31.84 8.82 26.38
CA TYR A 52 -30.50 8.27 26.13
C TYR A 52 -30.58 6.93 25.36
N GLY A 53 -31.08 6.95 24.12
CA GLY A 53 -31.21 5.77 23.25
C GLY A 53 -30.52 5.91 21.89
N THR A 54 -30.31 7.13 21.41
CA THR A 54 -29.66 7.42 20.13
C THR A 54 -28.13 7.29 20.17
N GLY A 55 -27.51 7.43 21.36
CA GLY A 55 -26.07 7.28 21.53
C GLY A 55 -25.57 5.84 21.35
N ASP A 56 -26.39 4.84 21.68
CA ASP A 56 -25.99 3.44 21.64
C ASP A 56 -25.83 2.93 20.18
N ALA A 57 -26.77 3.27 19.29
CA ALA A 57 -26.63 2.94 17.87
C ALA A 57 -25.35 3.53 17.24
N TYR A 58 -25.03 4.78 17.55
CA TYR A 58 -23.80 5.45 17.10
C TYR A 58 -22.54 4.81 17.69
N VAL A 59 -22.55 4.44 18.98
CA VAL A 59 -21.43 3.73 19.62
C VAL A 59 -21.23 2.35 19.00
N ARG A 60 -22.30 1.59 18.77
CA ARG A 60 -22.23 0.29 18.08
C ARG A 60 -21.66 0.44 16.67
N GLU A 61 -22.12 1.43 15.91
CA GLU A 61 -21.61 1.71 14.56
C GLU A 61 -20.11 2.05 14.60
N THR A 62 -19.67 2.90 15.53
CA THR A 62 -18.25 3.26 15.66
C THR A 62 -17.37 2.08 16.10
N ARG A 63 -17.89 1.18 16.96
CA ARG A 63 -17.22 -0.07 17.33
C ARG A 63 -17.10 -1.02 16.13
N GLN A 64 -18.16 -1.17 15.35
CA GLN A 64 -18.12 -1.96 14.11
C GLN A 64 -17.13 -1.38 13.10
N LYS A 65 -17.07 -0.05 12.95
CA LYS A 65 -16.07 0.63 12.11
C LYS A 65 -14.65 0.36 12.60
N LEU A 66 -14.41 0.41 13.91
CA LEU A 66 -13.11 0.10 14.49
C LEU A 66 -12.71 -1.37 14.23
N GLU A 67 -13.63 -2.32 14.42
CA GLU A 67 -13.41 -3.72 14.11
C GLU A 67 -13.12 -3.94 12.62
N ALA A 68 -13.88 -3.30 11.73
CA ALA A 68 -13.64 -3.34 10.29
C ALA A 68 -12.26 -2.78 9.92
N LEU A 69 -11.83 -1.67 10.53
CA LEU A 69 -10.49 -1.11 10.33
C LEU A 69 -9.39 -2.06 10.82
N ARG A 70 -9.58 -2.72 11.97
CA ARG A 70 -8.63 -3.73 12.47
C ARG A 70 -8.52 -4.93 11.53
N GLN A 71 -9.63 -5.41 10.99
CA GLN A 71 -9.62 -6.50 10.02
C GLN A 71 -8.97 -6.09 8.70
N LYS A 72 -9.22 -4.86 8.23
CA LYS A 72 -8.52 -4.29 7.07
C LYS A 72 -7.01 -4.23 7.30
N LEU A 73 -6.56 -3.73 8.46
CA LEU A 73 -5.13 -3.69 8.80
C LEU A 73 -4.50 -5.09 8.75
N ARG A 74 -5.14 -6.10 9.36
CA ARG A 74 -4.67 -7.50 9.30
C ARG A 74 -4.60 -8.04 7.88
N LYS A 75 -5.56 -7.69 7.03
CA LYS A 75 -5.58 -8.08 5.62
C LYS A 75 -4.40 -7.46 4.87
N GLU A 76 -4.15 -6.16 5.05
CA GLU A 76 -3.04 -5.46 4.41
C GLU A 76 -1.68 -5.98 4.90
N GLU A 77 -1.54 -6.26 6.21
CA GLU A 77 -0.33 -6.89 6.76
C GLU A 77 -0.06 -8.27 6.15
N ALA A 78 -1.11 -9.09 6.01
CA ALA A 78 -1.00 -10.40 5.36
C ALA A 78 -0.64 -10.27 3.87
N ALA A 79 -1.23 -9.31 3.17
CA ALA A 79 -0.93 -9.03 1.77
C ALA A 79 0.53 -8.57 1.58
N ALA A 80 1.03 -7.67 2.44
CA ALA A 80 2.42 -7.23 2.42
C ALA A 80 3.38 -8.39 2.68
N ARG A 81 3.12 -9.22 3.70
CA ARG A 81 3.94 -10.41 3.99
C ARG A 81 3.96 -11.40 2.82
N TYR A 82 2.80 -11.60 2.18
CA TYR A 82 2.71 -12.43 0.99
C TYR A 82 3.50 -11.85 -0.17
N GLY A 83 3.37 -10.55 -0.45
CA GLY A 83 4.07 -9.86 -1.54
C GLY A 83 5.60 -9.96 -1.41
N VAL A 84 6.13 -9.72 -0.21
CA VAL A 84 7.58 -9.89 0.05
C VAL A 84 8.03 -11.32 -0.17
N ARG A 85 7.24 -12.30 0.29
CA ARG A 85 7.57 -13.71 0.14
C ARG A 85 7.53 -14.17 -1.32
N ASP A 86 6.53 -13.73 -2.08
CA ASP A 86 6.42 -14.02 -3.52
C ASP A 86 7.59 -13.40 -4.29
N ALA A 87 7.92 -12.14 -4.05
CA ALA A 87 9.05 -11.46 -4.67
C ALA A 87 10.38 -12.17 -4.35
N TRP A 88 10.58 -12.63 -3.12
CA TRP A 88 11.76 -13.41 -2.75
C TRP A 88 11.85 -14.74 -3.51
N PHE A 89 10.74 -15.46 -3.66
CA PHE A 89 10.72 -16.70 -4.45
C PHE A 89 11.02 -16.47 -5.93
N ARG A 90 10.52 -15.37 -6.50
CA ARG A 90 10.85 -14.97 -7.89
C ARG A 90 12.34 -14.69 -8.04
N LEU A 91 12.93 -13.99 -7.06
CA LEU A 91 14.36 -13.71 -7.05
C LEU A 91 15.21 -14.99 -6.95
N ASP A 92 14.90 -15.87 -5.99
CA ASP A 92 15.61 -17.16 -5.83
C ASP A 92 15.51 -18.01 -7.11
N ARG A 93 14.32 -18.06 -7.72
CA ARG A 93 14.12 -18.75 -8.99
C ARG A 93 14.97 -18.12 -10.11
N ALA A 94 14.93 -16.80 -10.26
CA ALA A 94 15.70 -16.10 -11.29
C ALA A 94 17.21 -16.31 -11.12
N ALA A 95 17.71 -16.32 -9.87
CA ALA A 95 19.11 -16.59 -9.56
C ALA A 95 19.52 -18.02 -9.95
N ARG A 96 18.68 -19.02 -9.67
CA ARG A 96 18.94 -20.40 -10.07
C ARG A 96 18.91 -20.59 -11.58
N GLU A 97 17.97 -19.93 -12.26
CA GLU A 97 17.89 -19.98 -13.72
C GLU A 97 19.11 -19.31 -14.36
N GLU A 98 19.54 -18.14 -13.88
CA GLU A 98 20.76 -17.46 -14.35
C GLU A 98 21.99 -18.36 -14.18
N ALA A 99 22.18 -18.94 -13.00
CA ALA A 99 23.30 -19.84 -12.70
C ALA A 99 23.28 -21.10 -13.58
N LEU A 100 22.10 -21.65 -13.88
CA LEU A 100 21.96 -22.79 -14.79
C LEU A 100 22.40 -22.45 -16.21
N TYR A 101 21.94 -21.30 -16.73
CA TYR A 101 22.28 -20.89 -18.09
C TYR A 101 23.75 -20.51 -18.22
N ALA A 102 24.26 -19.70 -17.30
CA ALA A 102 25.66 -19.27 -17.28
C ALA A 102 26.63 -20.42 -17.04
N GLY A 103 26.32 -21.31 -16.10
CA GLY A 103 27.23 -22.38 -15.68
C GLY A 103 27.15 -23.66 -16.52
N LYS A 104 26.00 -23.98 -17.13
CA LYS A 104 25.81 -25.27 -17.84
C LYS A 104 25.38 -25.11 -19.28
N VAL A 105 24.28 -24.40 -19.56
CA VAL A 105 23.66 -24.39 -20.89
C VAL A 105 24.61 -23.79 -21.94
N VAL A 106 25.25 -22.68 -21.61
CA VAL A 106 26.22 -22.04 -22.50
C VAL A 106 27.40 -22.98 -22.78
N GLY A 107 27.96 -23.61 -21.75
CA GLY A 107 29.07 -24.55 -21.90
C GLY A 107 28.72 -25.76 -22.77
N LEU A 108 27.56 -26.37 -22.55
CA LEU A 108 27.07 -27.51 -23.34
C LEU A 108 26.86 -27.12 -24.80
N SER A 109 26.27 -25.95 -25.06
CA SER A 109 26.05 -25.47 -26.43
C SER A 109 27.37 -25.21 -27.18
N ARG A 110 28.40 -24.75 -26.46
CA ARG A 110 29.75 -24.57 -27.01
C ARG A 110 30.40 -25.91 -27.34
N ALA A 111 30.33 -26.88 -26.44
CA ALA A 111 30.85 -28.21 -26.68
C ALA A 111 30.18 -28.89 -27.90
N ALA A 112 28.87 -28.71 -28.07
CA ALA A 112 28.16 -29.20 -29.25
C ALA A 112 28.65 -28.56 -30.56
N LEU A 113 28.88 -27.23 -30.55
CA LEU A 113 29.47 -26.53 -31.69
C LEU A 113 30.89 -27.03 -32.01
N ASP A 114 31.72 -27.24 -30.99
CA ASP A 114 33.09 -27.74 -31.18
C ASP A 114 33.08 -29.15 -31.80
N VAL A 115 32.17 -30.02 -31.35
CA VAL A 115 31.97 -31.37 -31.93
C VAL A 115 31.52 -31.30 -33.39
N ALA A 116 30.52 -30.46 -33.69
CA ALA A 116 30.04 -30.30 -35.06
C ALA A 116 31.14 -29.76 -36.00
N THR A 117 31.95 -28.82 -35.52
CA THR A 117 33.06 -28.24 -36.28
C THR A 117 34.11 -29.30 -36.61
N ARG A 118 34.52 -30.10 -35.62
CA ARG A 118 35.47 -31.20 -35.85
C ARG A 118 34.92 -32.28 -36.78
N GLY A 119 33.64 -32.62 -36.63
CA GLY A 119 32.99 -33.57 -37.52
C GLY A 119 32.95 -33.06 -38.97
N TYR A 120 32.78 -31.75 -39.18
CA TYR A 120 32.81 -31.15 -40.51
C TYR A 120 34.22 -31.18 -41.12
N GLU A 121 35.24 -30.87 -40.32
CA GLU A 121 36.65 -30.97 -40.73
C GLU A 121 37.05 -32.40 -41.10
N ALA A 122 36.49 -33.40 -40.42
CA ALA A 122 36.68 -34.82 -40.73
C ALA A 122 35.85 -35.30 -41.94
N GLY A 123 34.87 -34.52 -42.39
CA GLY A 123 33.94 -34.89 -43.45
C GLY A 123 32.75 -35.76 -43.00
N ASP A 124 32.56 -35.93 -41.69
CA ASP A 124 31.52 -36.79 -41.08
C ASP A 124 30.16 -36.09 -40.96
N VAL A 125 30.11 -34.75 -40.94
CA VAL A 125 28.86 -33.96 -40.87
C VAL A 125 28.84 -32.85 -41.92
N MET A 126 27.63 -32.40 -42.26
CA MET A 126 27.43 -31.38 -43.28
C MET A 126 27.62 -29.98 -42.69
N PHE A 127 27.97 -29.01 -43.53
CA PHE A 127 28.08 -27.60 -43.11
C PHE A 127 26.79 -27.07 -42.47
N ALA A 128 25.62 -27.55 -42.92
CA ALA A 128 24.32 -27.21 -42.33
C ALA A 128 24.23 -27.58 -40.84
N ASP A 129 24.84 -28.69 -40.42
CA ASP A 129 24.84 -29.14 -39.02
C ASP A 129 25.70 -28.24 -38.13
N VAL A 130 26.81 -27.73 -38.67
CA VAL A 130 27.67 -26.73 -38.01
C VAL A 130 26.89 -25.43 -37.77
N ILE A 131 26.18 -24.95 -38.80
CA ILE A 131 25.36 -23.73 -38.69
C ILE A 131 24.23 -23.93 -37.68
N GLY A 132 23.58 -25.09 -37.67
CA GLY A 132 22.59 -25.44 -36.66
C GLY A 132 23.14 -25.37 -35.24
N SER A 133 24.34 -25.93 -35.03
CA SER A 133 25.03 -25.92 -33.73
C SER A 133 25.45 -24.50 -33.31
N TYR A 134 25.94 -23.69 -34.25
CA TYR A 134 26.31 -22.30 -34.01
C TYR A 134 25.10 -21.45 -33.62
N MET A 135 23.98 -21.62 -34.32
CA MET A 135 22.71 -20.95 -33.97
C MET A 135 22.21 -21.39 -32.60
N GLY A 136 22.39 -22.66 -32.22
CA GLY A 136 22.10 -23.17 -30.88
C GLY A 136 22.93 -22.48 -29.80
N TRP A 137 24.24 -22.33 -30.03
CA TRP A 137 25.16 -21.62 -29.13
C TRP A 137 24.82 -20.13 -28.95
N LEU A 138 24.48 -19.44 -30.04
CA LEU A 138 24.03 -18.04 -29.98
C LEU A 138 22.72 -17.89 -29.21
N ARG A 139 21.76 -18.79 -29.41
CA ARG A 139 20.49 -18.79 -28.66
C ARG A 139 20.72 -19.03 -27.17
N ALA A 140 21.63 -19.93 -26.81
CA ALA A 140 22.01 -20.17 -25.41
C ALA A 140 22.63 -18.91 -24.77
N HIS A 141 23.50 -18.20 -25.49
CA HIS A 141 24.07 -16.92 -25.03
C HIS A 141 23.00 -15.85 -24.84
N LEU A 142 22.10 -15.69 -25.81
CA LEU A 142 21.00 -14.72 -25.70
C LEU A 142 20.08 -15.05 -24.51
N ALA A 143 19.78 -16.33 -24.30
CA ALA A 143 18.99 -16.77 -23.16
C ALA A 143 19.70 -16.48 -21.83
N ALA A 144 21.00 -16.74 -21.72
CA ALA A 144 21.78 -16.41 -20.53
C ALA A 144 21.76 -14.89 -20.23
N ALA A 145 21.92 -14.05 -21.25
CA ALA A 145 21.84 -12.60 -21.10
C ALA A 145 20.44 -12.14 -20.61
N ARG A 146 19.37 -12.75 -21.14
CA ARG A 146 18.00 -12.50 -20.68
C ARG A 146 17.81 -12.91 -19.22
N LYS A 147 18.32 -14.08 -18.81
CA LYS A 147 18.23 -14.53 -17.41
C LYS A 147 18.95 -13.62 -16.44
N ARG A 148 20.06 -13.01 -16.87
CA ARG A 148 20.73 -11.97 -16.08
C ARG A 148 19.89 -10.70 -15.95
N ALA A 149 19.16 -10.31 -17.00
CA ALA A 149 18.22 -9.19 -16.92
C ALA A 149 17.02 -9.52 -16.02
N ASP A 150 16.43 -10.71 -16.16
CA ASP A 150 15.32 -11.21 -15.32
C ASP A 150 15.71 -11.18 -13.83
N LEU A 151 16.95 -11.58 -13.50
CA LEU A 151 17.48 -11.49 -12.15
C LEU A 151 17.50 -10.03 -11.63
N GLY A 152 17.92 -9.09 -12.47
CA GLY A 152 17.90 -7.66 -12.14
C GLY A 152 16.48 -7.12 -11.92
N VAL A 153 15.50 -7.57 -12.71
CA VAL A 153 14.09 -7.21 -12.53
C VAL A 153 13.54 -7.79 -11.23
N ALA A 154 13.79 -9.06 -10.94
CA ALA A 154 13.35 -9.70 -9.70
C ALA A 154 13.94 -9.03 -8.44
N TRP A 155 15.17 -8.52 -8.53
CA TRP A 155 15.77 -7.70 -7.48
C TRP A 155 15.01 -6.39 -7.26
N ALA A 156 14.61 -5.71 -8.34
CA ALA A 156 13.83 -4.48 -8.25
C ALA A 156 12.43 -4.74 -7.68
N GLU A 157 11.76 -5.83 -8.09
CA GLU A 157 10.47 -6.23 -7.52
C GLU A 157 10.56 -6.50 -6.01
N LEU A 158 11.65 -7.13 -5.55
CA LEU A 158 11.86 -7.35 -4.11
C LEU A 158 12.10 -6.02 -3.36
N ALA A 159 12.89 -5.12 -3.93
CA ALA A 159 13.13 -3.79 -3.34
C ALA A 159 11.82 -2.99 -3.21
N GLU A 160 10.97 -3.02 -4.24
CA GLU A 160 9.64 -2.40 -4.22
C GLU A 160 8.74 -3.04 -3.15
N ALA A 161 8.70 -4.37 -3.07
CA ALA A 161 7.86 -5.10 -2.10
C ALA A 161 8.28 -4.85 -0.64
N VAL A 162 9.57 -4.64 -0.38
CA VAL A 162 10.10 -4.32 0.96
C VAL A 162 9.97 -2.83 1.28
N GLY A 163 9.81 -1.97 0.27
CA GLY A 163 9.77 -0.53 0.43
C GLY A 163 11.14 0.09 0.80
N ALA A 164 12.23 -0.62 0.50
CA ALA A 164 13.59 -0.17 0.76
C ALA A 164 14.41 -0.24 -0.54
N ASP A 165 15.08 0.86 -0.88
CA ASP A 165 16.02 0.87 -1.99
C ASP A 165 17.39 0.33 -1.54
N PHE A 166 17.69 -0.90 -1.93
CA PHE A 166 18.96 -1.56 -1.60
C PHE A 166 20.14 -1.08 -2.47
N ARG A 167 19.93 -0.21 -3.48
CA ARG A 167 21.02 0.31 -4.32
C ARG A 167 21.82 1.45 -3.70
N GLY A 168 21.31 2.13 -2.67
CA GLY A 168 21.97 3.30 -2.06
C GLY A 168 22.98 2.99 -0.95
N GLN A 169 22.84 1.87 -0.24
CA GLN A 169 23.65 1.61 0.97
C GLN A 169 25.03 0.98 0.69
N ASN A 170 25.21 0.33 -0.47
CA ASN A 170 26.48 -0.36 -0.79
C ASN A 170 27.60 0.56 -1.30
N SER A 171 27.32 1.85 -1.57
CA SER A 171 28.36 2.81 -1.99
C SER A 171 29.01 3.57 -0.83
N GLU A 172 28.42 3.57 0.37
CA GLU A 172 29.03 4.21 1.55
C GLU A 172 29.98 3.26 2.31
N ASP A 173 29.72 1.95 2.27
CA ASP A 173 30.47 0.95 3.04
C ASP A 173 31.71 0.37 2.31
N ARG A 174 31.99 0.83 1.09
CA ARG A 174 33.23 0.51 0.33
C ARG A 174 34.17 1.72 0.17
N GLY A 175 33.91 2.78 0.93
CA GLY A 175 34.64 4.06 0.88
C GLY A 175 35.40 4.41 2.16
N GLN A 176 35.70 3.43 3.03
CA GLN A 176 36.59 3.60 4.20
C GLN A 176 37.70 2.56 4.19
#